data_AF-A0A7U9XC96-F1
#
_entry.id   AF-A0A7U9XC96-F1
#
_cell.length_a   1.000
_cell.length_b   1.000
_cell.length_c   1.000
_cell.angle_alpha   90.00
_cell.angle_beta   90.00
_cell.angle_gamma   90.00
#
_symmetry.space_group_name_H-M   'P 1'
#
loop_
_entity.id
_entity.type
_entity.pdbx_description
1 polymer ?
#
loop_
_entity_poly.entity_id
_entity_poly.type
_entity_poly.pdbx_seq_one_letter_code
_entity_poly.pdbx_strand_id
1 'polypeptide(L)'
;MKDDKLIGKENALQIVYYLMAVDGEICKAEEEMFDSIGNEMLEEQSWCSFDEVKPEILEACKEQLDKVIDQDEYYDVIREGVEACFEEEEERYYSDSEGIKGSMLMWNLLAVSFCDGGYTKDERRLIKMVGRKLNLDKTLFLELENSAKAIYALDKEEVWLKTTDRPYKTIEDMISEISNRRAVIMQSVKELMED
;
A
#
# COMPACT_ATOMS: atom_id res chain seq x y z
N MET A 1 -21.86 10.87 6.13
CA MET A 1 -20.70 10.70 5.25
C MET A 1 -19.52 11.23 6.04
N LYS A 2 -18.65 10.35 6.51
CA LYS A 2 -17.38 10.81 7.10
C LYS A 2 -16.49 11.05 5.88
N ASP A 3 -16.17 12.30 5.62
CA ASP A 3 -15.29 12.66 4.53
C ASP A 3 -13.95 11.96 4.71
N ASP A 4 -13.51 11.27 3.66
CA ASP A 4 -12.25 10.54 3.63
C ASP A 4 -11.11 11.56 3.78
N LYS A 5 -10.22 11.35 4.77
CA LYS A 5 -9.12 12.29 5.01
C LYS A 5 -8.19 12.29 3.80
N LEU A 6 -7.89 13.46 3.26
CA LEU A 6 -6.89 13.65 2.21
C LEU A 6 -5.49 13.77 2.83
N ILE A 7 -4.51 13.14 2.19
CA ILE A 7 -3.11 13.04 2.60
C ILE A 7 -2.26 13.54 1.44
N GLY A 8 -1.17 14.26 1.70
CA GLY A 8 -0.27 14.70 0.63
C GLY A 8 0.36 13.51 -0.11
N LYS A 9 0.52 13.59 -1.43
CA LYS A 9 1.13 12.49 -2.23
C LYS A 9 2.52 12.11 -1.72
N GLU A 10 3.33 13.09 -1.33
CA GLU A 10 4.68 12.88 -0.76
C GLU A 10 4.63 12.10 0.56
N ASN A 11 3.75 12.50 1.48
CA ASN A 11 3.56 11.83 2.77
C ASN A 11 2.98 10.43 2.60
N ALA A 12 2.03 10.25 1.70
CA ALA A 12 1.49 8.95 1.34
C ALA A 12 2.61 8.01 0.89
N LEU A 13 3.52 8.48 0.03
CA LEU A 13 4.67 7.70 -0.42
C LEU A 13 5.68 7.44 0.70
N GLN A 14 5.94 8.41 1.59
CA GLN A 14 6.74 8.17 2.79
C GLN A 14 6.14 7.06 3.66
N ILE A 15 4.82 7.06 3.88
CA ILE A 15 4.13 6.01 4.67
C ILE A 15 4.25 4.64 3.99
N VAL A 16 4.13 4.58 2.66
CA VAL A 16 4.35 3.32 1.92
C VAL A 16 5.80 2.86 2.04
N TYR A 17 6.77 3.76 1.97
CA TYR A 17 8.18 3.42 2.16
C TYR A 17 8.46 2.91 3.58
N TYR A 18 7.92 3.58 4.59
CA TYR A 18 8.00 3.14 5.98
C TYR A 18 7.42 1.74 6.16
N LEU A 19 6.33 1.40 5.47
CA LEU A 19 5.75 0.06 5.49
C LEU A 19 6.72 -1.00 4.96
N MET A 20 7.35 -0.75 3.80
CA MET A 20 8.36 -1.66 3.24
C MET A 20 9.59 -1.80 4.13
N ALA A 21 9.88 -0.79 4.94
CA ALA A 21 10.96 -0.85 5.90
C ALA A 21 10.56 -1.55 7.21
N VAL A 22 9.29 -1.89 7.47
CA VAL A 22 8.85 -2.41 8.78
C VAL A 22 9.52 -3.71 9.18
N ASP A 23 9.68 -4.62 8.24
CA ASP A 23 10.27 -5.93 8.47
C ASP A 23 11.81 -5.92 8.38
N GLY A 24 12.38 -4.79 7.95
CA GLY A 24 13.82 -4.60 7.76
C GLY A 24 14.37 -5.18 6.45
N GLU A 25 13.53 -5.74 5.58
CA GLU A 25 13.94 -6.37 4.32
C GLU A 25 13.09 -5.87 3.13
N ILE A 26 13.53 -4.83 2.45
CA ILE A 26 12.87 -4.38 1.21
C ILE A 26 13.19 -5.37 0.08
N CYS A 27 12.19 -6.10 -0.38
CA CYS A 27 12.33 -7.01 -1.51
C CYS A 27 12.12 -6.30 -2.86
N LYS A 28 12.64 -6.88 -3.95
CA LYS A 28 12.51 -6.29 -5.30
C LYS A 28 11.05 -6.13 -5.75
N ALA A 29 10.18 -7.05 -5.33
CA ALA A 29 8.77 -7.00 -5.70
C ALA A 29 8.05 -5.83 -5.03
N GLU A 30 8.43 -5.48 -3.80
CA GLU A 30 7.91 -4.29 -3.11
C GLU A 30 8.46 -3.02 -3.73
N GLU A 31 9.75 -2.97 -4.08
CA GLU A 31 10.32 -1.81 -4.77
C GLU A 31 9.64 -1.55 -6.12
N GLU A 32 9.39 -2.60 -6.91
CA GLU A 32 8.64 -2.48 -8.17
C GLU A 32 7.20 -2.01 -7.93
N MET A 33 6.54 -2.49 -6.88
CA MET A 33 5.19 -2.07 -6.54
C MET A 33 5.15 -0.62 -6.04
N PHE A 34 6.12 -0.22 -5.23
CA PHE A 34 6.31 1.16 -4.77
C PHE A 34 6.52 2.10 -5.95
N ASP A 35 7.35 1.71 -6.92
CA ASP A 35 7.58 2.49 -8.12
C ASP A 35 6.32 2.58 -8.98
N SER A 36 5.55 1.50 -9.10
CA SER A 36 4.26 1.51 -9.80
C SER A 36 3.26 2.45 -9.13
N ILE A 37 3.13 2.37 -7.80
CA ILE A 37 2.23 3.21 -7.02
C ILE A 37 2.66 4.68 -7.11
N GLY A 38 3.95 4.97 -7.00
CA GLY A 38 4.50 6.31 -7.11
C GLY A 38 4.24 6.95 -8.47
N ASN A 39 4.43 6.17 -9.54
CA ASN A 39 4.09 6.62 -10.89
C ASN A 39 2.59 6.88 -11.03
N GLU A 40 1.71 5.98 -10.57
CA GLU A 40 0.25 6.17 -10.64
C GLU A 40 -0.22 7.40 -9.83
N MET A 41 0.33 7.61 -8.64
CA MET A 41 0.00 8.75 -7.78
C MET A 41 0.41 10.08 -8.41
N LEU A 42 1.59 10.14 -9.04
CA LEU A 42 2.15 11.36 -9.61
C LEU A 42 1.86 11.55 -11.10
N GLU A 43 1.28 10.55 -11.79
CA GLU A 43 0.91 10.65 -13.21
C GLU A 43 0.00 11.86 -13.50
N GLU A 44 -0.88 12.20 -12.55
CA GLU A 44 -1.76 13.37 -12.65
C GLU A 44 -1.03 14.71 -12.44
N GLN A 45 0.14 14.70 -11.79
CA GLN A 45 0.93 15.90 -11.52
C GLN A 45 1.89 16.17 -12.67
N SER A 46 1.46 17.06 -13.57
CA SER A 46 2.22 17.45 -14.76
C SER A 46 3.57 18.17 -14.49
N TRP A 47 3.94 18.41 -13.23
CA TRP A 47 5.04 19.33 -12.87
C TRP A 47 6.23 18.69 -12.14
N CYS A 48 6.15 17.41 -11.75
CA CYS A 48 7.25 16.68 -11.13
C CYS A 48 7.16 15.18 -11.47
N SER A 49 8.29 14.54 -11.76
CA SER A 49 8.32 13.09 -12.00
C SER A 49 8.56 12.34 -10.70
N PHE A 50 8.01 11.13 -10.56
CA PHE A 50 8.28 10.28 -9.41
C PHE A 50 9.77 10.03 -9.19
N ASP A 51 10.56 9.90 -10.27
CA ASP A 51 12.01 9.74 -10.20
C ASP A 51 12.74 10.91 -9.53
N GLU A 52 12.16 12.12 -9.52
CA GLU A 52 12.73 13.30 -8.88
C GLU A 52 12.36 13.37 -7.39
N VAL A 53 11.15 12.93 -7.04
CA VAL A 53 10.65 12.95 -5.65
C VAL A 53 11.10 11.72 -4.85
N LYS A 54 11.29 10.57 -5.51
CA LYS A 54 11.77 9.31 -4.92
C LYS A 54 13.06 9.51 -4.10
N PRO A 55 14.14 10.13 -4.60
CA PRO A 55 15.36 10.30 -3.81
C PRO A 55 15.17 11.19 -2.57
N GLU A 56 14.35 12.24 -2.65
CA GLU A 56 14.08 13.13 -1.51
C GLU A 56 13.30 12.40 -0.40
N ILE A 57 12.29 11.62 -0.78
CA ILE A 57 11.54 10.74 0.14
C ILE A 57 12.47 9.72 0.78
N LEU A 58 13.30 9.06 -0.03
CA LEU A 58 14.24 8.06 0.47
C LEU A 58 15.26 8.66 1.43
N GLU A 59 15.74 9.87 1.18
CA GLU A 59 16.67 10.58 2.07
C GLU A 59 15.99 10.92 3.40
N ALA A 60 14.79 11.51 3.37
CA ALA A 60 14.02 11.83 4.56
C ALA A 60 13.71 10.58 5.41
N CYS A 61 13.28 9.49 4.76
CA CYS A 61 13.03 8.23 5.46
C CYS A 61 14.31 7.60 6.00
N LYS A 62 15.44 7.69 5.28
CA LYS A 62 16.74 7.22 5.78
C LYS A 62 17.25 8.02 6.97
N GLU A 63 17.11 9.34 6.97
CA GLU A 63 17.45 10.16 8.13
C GLU A 63 16.61 9.79 9.36
N GLN A 64 15.34 9.46 9.16
CA GLN A 64 14.49 8.97 10.25
C GLN A 64 14.93 7.58 10.72
N LEU A 65 15.26 6.67 9.80
CA LEU A 65 15.73 5.32 10.13
C LEU A 65 17.15 5.30 10.73
N ASP A 66 18.01 6.29 10.46
CA ASP A 66 19.35 6.41 11.06
C ASP A 66 19.27 6.78 12.57
N LYS A 67 18.11 7.21 13.05
CA LYS A 67 17.84 7.43 14.49
C LYS A 67 17.60 6.12 15.25
N VAL A 68 17.52 4.97 14.57
CA VAL A 68 17.35 3.66 15.22
C VAL A 68 18.62 3.31 16.00
N ILE A 69 18.50 3.21 17.32
CA ILE A 69 19.62 2.87 18.21
C ILE A 69 19.66 1.36 18.52
N ASP A 70 18.50 0.69 18.54
CA ASP A 70 18.37 -0.76 18.82
C ASP A 70 17.28 -1.43 17.96
N GLN A 71 17.37 -2.75 17.76
CA GLN A 71 16.39 -3.53 16.98
C GLN A 71 14.99 -3.51 17.61
N ASP A 72 14.89 -3.38 18.94
CA ASP A 72 13.62 -3.26 19.64
C ASP A 72 12.96 -1.87 19.43
N GLU A 73 13.75 -0.83 19.09
CA GLU A 73 13.25 0.52 18.78
C GLU A 73 12.89 0.69 17.31
N TYR A 74 13.28 -0.25 16.43
CA TYR A 74 13.09 -0.14 14.99
C TYR A 74 11.63 0.14 14.60
N TYR A 75 10.70 -0.65 15.14
CA TYR A 75 9.27 -0.47 14.91
C TYR A 75 8.76 0.87 15.47
N ASP A 76 9.28 1.30 16.62
CA ASP A 76 8.86 2.54 17.26
C ASP A 76 9.34 3.77 16.48
N VAL A 77 10.55 3.76 15.93
CA VAL A 77 11.08 4.83 15.06
C VAL A 77 10.28 4.95 13.76
N ILE A 78 9.93 3.82 13.14
CA ILE A 78 9.06 3.81 11.95
C ILE A 78 7.68 4.35 12.30
N ARG A 79 7.14 3.94 13.45
CA ARG A 79 5.86 4.46 13.94
C ARG A 79 5.90 5.97 14.09
N GLU A 80 6.94 6.50 14.74
CA GLU A 80 7.13 7.94 14.92
C GLU A 80 7.30 8.67 13.58
N GLY A 81 7.99 8.07 12.60
CA GLY A 81 8.09 8.62 11.25
C GLY A 81 6.72 8.76 10.58
N VAL A 82 5.89 7.72 10.65
CA VAL A 82 4.51 7.75 10.13
C VAL A 82 3.65 8.76 10.89
N GLU A 83 3.81 8.87 12.22
CA GLU A 83 3.08 9.86 13.01
C GLU A 83 3.48 11.29 12.66
N ALA A 84 4.78 11.55 12.43
CA ALA A 84 5.28 12.85 11.99
C ALA A 84 4.68 13.24 10.63
N CYS A 85 4.60 12.31 9.67
CA CYS A 85 3.93 12.55 8.38
C CYS A 85 2.47 13.01 8.59
N PHE A 86 1.75 12.45 9.56
CA PHE A 86 0.38 12.85 9.86
C PHE A 86 0.26 14.17 10.64
N GLU A 87 1.22 14.48 11.51
CA GLU A 87 1.25 15.74 12.26
C GLU A 87 1.52 16.93 11.33
N GLU A 88 2.42 16.78 10.37
CA GLU A 88 2.66 17.79 9.32
C GLU A 88 1.42 18.07 8.46
N GLU A 89 0.52 17.09 8.35
CA GLU A 89 -0.74 17.20 7.60
C GLU A 89 -1.88 17.86 8.37
N GLU A 90 -1.88 17.85 9.70
CA GLU A 90 -2.96 18.47 10.48
C GLU A 90 -3.03 19.99 10.26
N GLU A 91 -1.95 20.61 9.75
CA GLU A 91 -1.89 22.04 9.44
C GLU A 91 -2.12 22.38 7.95
N ARG A 92 -2.16 21.40 7.04
CA ARG A 92 -2.25 21.61 5.58
C ARG A 92 -3.58 21.12 5.00
N TYR A 93 -4.31 22.02 4.36
CA TYR A 93 -5.49 21.67 3.57
C TYR A 93 -5.06 21.31 2.14
N TYR A 94 -5.17 20.04 1.77
CA TYR A 94 -4.93 19.58 0.40
C TYR A 94 -6.18 19.77 -0.46
N SER A 95 -5.96 20.19 -1.71
CA SER A 95 -6.98 20.09 -2.75
C SER A 95 -7.11 18.65 -3.25
N ASP A 96 -8.25 18.28 -3.84
CA ASP A 96 -8.46 16.95 -4.46
C ASP A 96 -7.37 16.57 -5.50
N SER A 97 -6.67 17.56 -6.09
CA SER A 97 -5.57 17.34 -7.03
C SER A 97 -4.19 17.08 -6.39
N GLU A 98 -4.03 17.46 -5.12
CA GLU A 98 -2.75 17.37 -4.38
C GLU A 98 -2.80 16.31 -3.28
N GLY A 99 -4.01 15.89 -2.89
CA GLY A 99 -4.24 14.89 -1.87
C GLY A 99 -4.67 13.53 -2.44
N ILE A 100 -4.37 12.47 -1.69
CA ILE A 100 -4.87 11.12 -1.94
C ILE A 100 -5.88 10.79 -0.84
N LYS A 101 -7.00 10.17 -1.23
CA LYS A 101 -8.00 9.67 -0.30
C LYS A 101 -7.40 8.62 0.64
N GLY A 102 -7.76 8.68 1.92
CA GLY A 102 -7.31 7.69 2.91
C GLY A 102 -7.62 6.25 2.52
N SER A 103 -8.75 5.99 1.86
CA SER A 103 -9.11 4.67 1.31
C SER A 103 -8.13 4.18 0.24
N MET A 104 -7.70 5.06 -0.66
CA MET A 104 -6.70 4.76 -1.70
C MET A 104 -5.32 4.50 -1.09
N LEU A 105 -4.88 5.31 -0.10
CA LEU A 105 -3.64 5.02 0.61
C LEU A 105 -3.71 3.66 1.31
N MET A 106 -4.83 3.35 1.96
CA MET A 106 -5.04 2.06 2.62
C MET A 106 -4.93 0.89 1.64
N TRP A 107 -5.54 1.02 0.46
CA TRP A 107 -5.43 0.03 -0.59
C TRP A 107 -3.98 -0.17 -1.05
N ASN A 108 -3.25 0.93 -1.28
CA ASN A 108 -1.85 0.89 -1.70
C ASN A 108 -0.95 0.22 -0.65
N LEU A 109 -1.17 0.51 0.63
CA LEU A 109 -0.45 -0.14 1.72
C LEU A 109 -0.73 -1.64 1.77
N LEU A 110 -1.99 -2.04 1.63
CA LEU A 110 -2.35 -3.46 1.56
C LEU A 110 -1.66 -4.12 0.37
N ALA A 111 -1.72 -3.51 -0.81
CA ALA A 111 -1.14 -4.06 -2.03
C ALA A 111 0.37 -4.32 -1.88
N VAL A 112 1.13 -3.38 -1.31
CA VAL A 112 2.56 -3.55 -1.03
C VAL A 112 2.82 -4.67 -0.01
N SER A 113 2.08 -4.71 1.10
CA SER A 113 2.27 -5.73 2.16
C SER A 113 1.92 -7.18 1.76
N PHE A 114 1.37 -7.39 0.57
CA PHE A 114 1.10 -8.72 0.03
C PHE A 114 2.08 -9.11 -1.10
N CYS A 115 2.97 -8.20 -1.53
CA CYS A 115 3.91 -8.44 -2.63
C CYS A 115 5.04 -9.41 -2.27
N ASP A 116 5.62 -9.27 -1.08
CA ASP A 116 6.70 -10.11 -0.53
C ASP A 116 6.25 -11.56 -0.23
N GLY A 117 4.94 -11.75 -0.14
CA GLY A 117 4.30 -13.02 0.11
C GLY A 117 4.05 -13.32 1.60
N GLY A 118 4.17 -12.33 2.47
CA GLY A 118 4.07 -12.51 3.90
C GLY A 118 3.52 -11.30 4.64
N TYR A 119 2.20 -11.08 4.59
CA TYR A 119 1.52 -10.10 5.45
C TYR A 119 1.85 -10.30 6.95
N THR A 120 2.88 -9.61 7.41
CA THR A 120 3.52 -9.83 8.71
C THR A 120 2.69 -9.24 9.84
N LYS A 121 3.03 -9.60 11.08
CA LYS A 121 2.36 -9.02 12.24
C LYS A 121 2.65 -7.53 12.37
N ASP A 122 3.84 -7.10 12.00
CA ASP A 122 4.31 -5.73 12.18
C ASP A 122 3.77 -4.81 11.09
N GLU A 123 3.76 -5.23 9.82
CA GLU A 123 3.06 -4.50 8.75
C GLU A 123 1.56 -4.38 9.05
N ARG A 124 0.93 -5.46 9.48
CA ARG A 124 -0.48 -5.45 9.89
C ARG A 124 -0.72 -4.48 11.05
N ARG A 125 0.24 -4.35 11.97
CA ARG A 125 0.15 -3.43 13.10
C ARG A 125 0.28 -1.98 12.63
N LEU A 126 1.20 -1.70 11.71
CA LEU A 126 1.37 -0.36 11.12
C LEU A 126 0.14 0.03 10.29
N ILE A 127 -0.34 -0.84 9.41
CA ILE A 127 -1.53 -0.62 8.58
C ILE A 127 -2.77 -0.32 9.43
N LYS A 128 -2.97 -1.04 10.55
CA LYS A 128 -4.06 -0.74 11.49
C LYS A 128 -3.91 0.61 12.18
N MET A 129 -2.67 1.01 12.47
CA MET A 129 -2.42 2.33 13.05
C MET A 129 -2.72 3.43 12.04
N VAL A 130 -2.22 3.29 10.80
CA VAL A 130 -2.52 4.21 9.70
C VAL A 130 -4.02 4.33 9.51
N GLY A 131 -4.75 3.21 9.42
CA GLY A 131 -6.20 3.23 9.27
C GLY A 131 -6.94 3.95 10.40
N ARG A 132 -6.41 3.91 11.63
CA ARG A 132 -6.97 4.69 12.75
C ARG A 132 -6.68 6.18 12.63
N LYS A 133 -5.47 6.56 12.19
CA LYS A 133 -5.08 7.98 11.98
C LYS A 133 -5.86 8.61 10.82
N LEU A 134 -6.18 7.81 9.81
CA LEU A 134 -7.06 8.20 8.70
C LEU A 134 -8.55 8.26 9.07
N ASN A 135 -8.91 7.83 10.28
CA ASN A 135 -10.29 7.73 10.74
C ASN A 135 -11.19 6.92 9.79
N LEU A 136 -10.60 5.94 9.09
CA LEU A 136 -11.31 5.07 8.16
C LEU A 136 -12.39 4.28 8.90
N ASP A 137 -13.52 4.09 8.23
CA ASP A 137 -14.55 3.22 8.78
C ASP A 137 -14.00 1.81 8.96
N LYS A 138 -14.28 1.21 10.11
CA LYS A 138 -13.80 -0.13 10.44
C LYS A 138 -14.31 -1.16 9.42
N THR A 139 -15.52 -0.97 8.90
CA THR A 139 -16.13 -1.85 7.89
C THR A 139 -15.36 -1.74 6.60
N LEU A 140 -15.14 -0.51 6.10
CA LEU A 140 -14.34 -0.25 4.91
C LEU A 140 -12.94 -0.85 5.02
N PHE A 141 -12.25 -0.64 6.16
CA PHE A 141 -10.94 -1.25 6.41
C PHE A 141 -10.96 -2.78 6.30
N LEU A 142 -11.96 -3.43 6.90
CA LEU A 142 -12.08 -4.90 6.88
C LEU A 142 -12.43 -5.42 5.48
N GLU A 143 -13.24 -4.69 4.72
CA GLU A 143 -13.60 -5.04 3.34
C GLU A 143 -12.38 -4.92 2.41
N LEU A 144 -11.59 -3.85 2.53
CA LEU A 144 -10.32 -3.70 1.82
C LEU A 144 -9.33 -4.80 2.21
N GLU A 145 -9.14 -5.07 3.52
CA GLU A 145 -8.23 -6.12 4.01
C GLU A 145 -8.65 -7.51 3.49
N ASN A 146 -9.95 -7.81 3.47
CA ASN A 146 -10.46 -9.08 2.96
C ASN A 146 -10.33 -9.20 1.44
N SER A 147 -10.56 -8.11 0.71
CA SER A 147 -10.42 -8.08 -0.75
C SER A 147 -8.97 -8.28 -1.17
N ALA A 148 -8.02 -7.61 -0.51
CA ALA A 148 -6.59 -7.80 -0.74
C ALA A 148 -6.16 -9.26 -0.49
N LYS A 149 -6.61 -9.88 0.61
CA LYS A 149 -6.36 -11.31 0.89
C LYS A 149 -6.94 -12.23 -0.18
N ALA A 150 -8.12 -11.92 -0.70
CA ALA A 150 -8.77 -12.72 -1.73
C ALA A 150 -7.97 -12.66 -3.05
N ILE A 151 -7.52 -11.47 -3.46
CA ILE A 151 -6.65 -11.30 -4.63
C ILE A 151 -5.34 -12.05 -4.43
N TYR A 152 -4.70 -11.88 -3.29
CA TYR A 152 -3.45 -12.56 -2.99
C TYR A 152 -3.58 -14.10 -3.01
N ALA A 153 -4.70 -14.65 -2.51
CA ALA A 153 -4.96 -16.08 -2.59
C ALA A 153 -5.15 -16.56 -4.05
N LEU A 154 -5.78 -15.74 -4.90
CA LEU A 154 -5.92 -16.00 -6.33
C LEU A 154 -4.55 -15.98 -7.04
N ASP A 155 -3.66 -15.05 -6.68
CA ASP A 155 -2.32 -14.95 -7.26
C ASP A 155 -1.48 -16.20 -6.92
N LYS A 156 -1.57 -16.68 -5.67
CA LYS A 156 -0.96 -17.96 -5.26
C LYS A 156 -1.53 -19.14 -6.02
N GLU A 157 -2.84 -19.17 -6.23
CA GLU A 157 -3.50 -20.23 -7.02
C GLU A 157 -3.02 -20.20 -8.48
N GLU A 158 -2.88 -19.03 -9.08
CA GLU A 158 -2.38 -18.86 -10.46
C GLU A 158 -0.93 -19.36 -10.60
N VAL A 159 -0.05 -18.96 -9.68
CA VAL A 159 1.35 -19.43 -9.65
C VAL A 159 1.40 -20.95 -9.48
N TRP A 160 0.61 -21.50 -8.56
CA TRP A 160 0.54 -22.94 -8.34
C TRP A 160 0.05 -23.67 -9.60
N LEU A 161 -1.00 -23.21 -10.26
CA LEU A 161 -1.54 -23.83 -11.49
C LEU A 161 -0.50 -23.90 -12.61
N LYS A 162 0.33 -22.87 -12.76
CA LYS A 162 1.43 -22.83 -13.74
C LYS A 162 2.52 -23.89 -13.47
N THR A 163 2.60 -24.42 -12.24
CA THR A 163 3.54 -25.48 -11.86
C THR A 163 2.97 -26.89 -11.97
N THR A 164 1.68 -27.05 -12.31
CA THR A 164 1.03 -28.37 -12.40
C THR A 164 1.20 -29.03 -13.78
N ASP A 165 1.31 -30.36 -13.80
CA ASP A 165 1.35 -31.18 -15.03
C ASP A 165 -0.04 -31.37 -15.69
N ARG A 166 -0.95 -30.42 -15.52
CA ARG A 166 -2.30 -30.50 -16.12
C ARG A 166 -2.25 -30.17 -17.62
N PRO A 167 -3.25 -30.64 -18.41
CA PRO A 167 -3.35 -30.24 -19.80
C PRO A 167 -3.40 -28.72 -19.93
N TYR A 168 -2.60 -28.16 -20.83
CA TYR A 168 -2.47 -26.71 -21.03
C TYR A 168 -3.83 -25.99 -21.14
N LYS A 169 -4.78 -26.56 -21.91
CA LYS A 169 -6.11 -26.00 -22.09
C LYS A 169 -6.91 -25.90 -20.77
N THR A 170 -6.77 -26.88 -19.88
CA THR A 170 -7.42 -26.85 -18.57
C THR A 170 -6.76 -25.83 -17.64
N ILE A 171 -5.44 -25.64 -17.74
CA ILE A 171 -4.73 -24.58 -16.99
C ILE A 171 -5.18 -23.20 -17.49
N GLU A 172 -5.27 -23.00 -18.80
CA GLU A 172 -5.69 -21.74 -19.41
C GLU A 172 -7.13 -21.35 -19.01
N ASP A 173 -8.07 -22.30 -19.07
CA ASP A 173 -9.45 -22.08 -18.63
C ASP A 173 -9.48 -21.66 -17.14
N MET A 174 -8.71 -22.31 -16.27
CA MET A 174 -8.64 -21.97 -14.83
C MET A 174 -7.97 -20.61 -14.58
N ILE A 175 -6.89 -20.27 -15.31
CA ILE A 175 -6.24 -18.95 -15.21
C ILE A 175 -7.21 -17.84 -15.66
N SER A 176 -8.01 -18.09 -16.70
CA SER A 176 -9.02 -17.13 -17.16
C SER A 176 -10.11 -16.89 -16.11
N GLU A 177 -10.55 -17.94 -15.41
CA GLU A 177 -11.50 -17.82 -14.30
C GLU A 177 -10.91 -17.04 -13.13
N ILE A 178 -9.66 -17.31 -12.76
CA ILE A 178 -8.94 -16.53 -11.73
C ILE A 178 -8.85 -15.06 -12.12
N SER A 179 -8.55 -14.76 -13.38
CA SER A 179 -8.46 -13.38 -13.89
C SER A 179 -9.82 -12.67 -13.82
N ASN A 180 -10.91 -13.36 -14.16
CA ASN A 180 -12.27 -12.84 -14.03
C ASN A 180 -12.63 -12.56 -12.56
N ARG A 181 -12.31 -13.48 -11.64
CA ARG A 181 -12.55 -13.30 -10.21
C ARG A 181 -11.75 -12.13 -9.64
N ARG A 182 -10.48 -11.98 -10.03
CA ARG A 182 -9.64 -10.83 -9.67
C ARG A 182 -10.25 -9.52 -10.15
N ALA A 183 -10.72 -9.46 -11.40
CA ALA A 183 -11.35 -8.28 -11.97
C ALA A 183 -12.63 -7.87 -11.22
N VAL A 184 -13.47 -8.84 -10.83
CA VAL A 184 -14.70 -8.56 -10.05
C VAL A 184 -14.35 -8.00 -8.67
N ILE A 185 -13.36 -8.56 -7.97
CA ILE A 185 -12.93 -8.06 -6.66
C ILE A 185 -12.37 -6.64 -6.79
N MET A 186 -11.54 -6.38 -7.79
CA MET A 186 -10.98 -5.04 -8.05
C MET A 186 -12.08 -4.01 -8.36
N GLN A 187 -13.12 -4.42 -9.09
CA GLN A 187 -14.26 -3.55 -9.36
C GLN A 187 -15.03 -3.22 -8.08
N SER A 188 -15.28 -4.21 -7.22
CA SER A 188 -15.92 -3.97 -5.91
C SER A 188 -15.07 -3.06 -5.02
N VAL A 189 -13.75 -3.22 -5.02
CA VAL A 189 -12.84 -2.33 -4.28
C VAL A 189 -12.94 -0.88 -4.77
N LYS A 190 -13.00 -0.67 -6.09
CA LYS A 190 -13.19 0.68 -6.65
C LYS A 190 -14.51 1.29 -6.22
N GLU A 191 -15.61 0.54 -6.29
CA GLU A 191 -16.93 0.98 -5.85
C GLU A 191 -16.92 1.36 -4.36
N LEU A 192 -16.26 0.58 -3.51
CA LEU A 192 -16.10 0.87 -2.08
C LEU A 192 -15.30 2.16 -1.77
N MET A 193 -14.41 2.58 -2.68
CA MET A 193 -13.63 3.82 -2.52
C MET A 193 -14.36 5.05 -3.11
N GLU A 194 -15.39 4.82 -3.91
CA GLU A 194 -16.24 5.86 -4.50
C GLU A 194 -17.50 6.17 -3.67
N ASP A 195 -17.96 5.21 -2.84
CA ASP A 195 -19.08 5.32 -1.89
C ASP A 195 -18.78 6.15 -0.62
#